data_AF-A0A1B8FJQ5-F1
#
_entry.id   AF-A0A1B8FJQ5-F1
#
_cell.length_a   1.000
_cell.length_b   1.000
_cell.length_c   1.000
_cell.angle_alpha   90.00
_cell.angle_beta   90.00
_cell.angle_gamma   90.00
#
_symmetry.space_group_name_H-M   'P 1'
#
loop_
_entity.id
_entity.type
_entity.pdbx_description
1 polymer ?
#
loop_
_entity_poly.entity_id
_entity_poly.type
_entity_poly.pdbx_seq_one_letter_code
_entity_poly.pdbx_strand_id
1 'polypeptide(L)'
;MASTEDAFDGDVSMGDVAPAVVEQAQVDPTEDAVLAALWAKQNVRVLPGSSDTAASFEFTNEDHTLGNALRYIIMKNPNVEFCGYSIPHPSEPKMNIRIQTYEGTAFEALEKGLDDLMDLCDVVAEKFVGEREAFGRQ
;
A
#
# COMPACT_ATOMS: atom_id res chain seq x y z
N MET A 1 59.53 -30.77 -38.76
CA MET A 1 58.29 -31.56 -38.91
C MET A 1 57.31 -31.02 -37.89
N ALA A 2 56.17 -30.51 -38.37
CA ALA A 2 54.91 -30.27 -37.65
C ALA A 2 54.93 -29.28 -36.46
N SER A 3 53.89 -28.55 -36.10
CA SER A 3 52.62 -28.08 -36.68
C SER A 3 51.94 -27.26 -35.56
N THR A 4 51.15 -26.24 -35.93
CA THR A 4 49.96 -25.72 -35.20
C THR A 4 50.18 -24.65 -34.11
N GLU A 5 49.93 -23.33 -34.31
CA GLU A 5 48.65 -22.51 -34.28
C GLU A 5 47.83 -22.75 -32.98
N ASP A 6 47.35 -21.78 -32.20
CA ASP A 6 46.57 -20.57 -32.50
C ASP A 6 46.76 -19.48 -31.42
N ALA A 7 46.97 -18.24 -31.86
CA ALA A 7 46.77 -17.05 -31.05
C ALA A 7 45.34 -16.55 -31.32
N PHE A 8 44.49 -16.55 -30.29
CA PHE A 8 43.11 -16.10 -30.41
C PHE A 8 43.04 -14.56 -30.48
N ASP A 9 42.45 -14.15 -31.59
CA ASP A 9 42.13 -12.82 -32.10
C ASP A 9 41.12 -12.06 -31.21
N GLY A 10 41.19 -10.74 -31.21
CA GLY A 10 40.28 -9.91 -30.42
C GLY A 10 40.60 -8.42 -30.39
N ASP A 11 40.93 -7.81 -31.53
CA ASP A 11 40.86 -6.36 -31.68
C ASP A 11 39.40 -5.97 -31.98
N VAL A 12 38.70 -5.42 -30.97
CA VAL A 12 37.37 -4.84 -31.17
C VAL A 12 37.50 -3.32 -31.10
N SER A 13 37.54 -2.74 -32.30
CA SER A 13 37.48 -1.31 -32.58
C SER A 13 36.35 -0.62 -31.79
N MET A 14 36.69 0.37 -30.96
CA MET A 14 35.74 1.36 -30.44
C MET A 14 35.31 2.27 -31.59
N GLY A 15 34.28 1.85 -32.32
CA GLY A 15 33.49 2.73 -33.18
C GLY A 15 32.48 3.51 -32.33
N ASP A 16 32.31 4.79 -32.65
CA ASP A 16 31.46 5.77 -31.97
C ASP A 16 30.09 5.22 -31.52
N VAL A 17 29.82 5.34 -30.21
CA VAL A 17 28.50 5.07 -29.63
C VAL A 17 27.58 6.22 -30.03
N ALA A 18 26.77 6.00 -31.07
CA ALA A 18 25.63 6.87 -31.37
C ALA A 18 24.76 7.01 -30.11
N PRO A 19 24.24 8.21 -29.80
CA PRO A 19 23.45 8.41 -28.59
C PRO A 19 22.25 7.46 -28.67
N ALA A 20 22.15 6.58 -27.67
CA ALA A 20 20.98 5.76 -27.47
C ALA A 20 19.77 6.69 -27.49
N VAL A 21 18.93 6.52 -28.52
CA VAL A 21 17.59 7.04 -28.54
C VAL A 21 16.98 6.66 -27.20
N VAL A 22 16.64 7.67 -26.41
CA VAL A 22 15.82 7.51 -25.22
C VAL A 22 14.54 6.91 -25.75
N GLU A 23 14.39 5.59 -25.64
CA GLU A 23 13.14 4.91 -25.93
C GLU A 23 12.14 5.54 -24.98
N GLN A 24 11.34 6.45 -25.51
CA GLN A 24 10.23 7.04 -24.80
C GLN A 24 9.42 5.84 -24.33
N ALA A 25 9.40 5.59 -23.03
CA ALA A 25 8.50 4.63 -22.43
C ALA A 25 7.10 4.97 -22.97
N GLN A 26 6.62 4.17 -23.93
CA GLN A 26 5.24 4.26 -24.39
C GLN A 26 4.42 3.91 -23.16
N VAL A 27 3.85 4.94 -22.53
CA VAL A 27 2.85 4.76 -21.49
C VAL A 27 1.66 4.12 -22.18
N ASP A 28 1.46 2.83 -21.95
CA ASP A 28 0.36 2.08 -22.54
C ASP A 28 -0.97 2.72 -22.09
N PRO A 29 -1.84 3.19 -23.00
CA PRO A 29 -3.11 3.85 -22.65
C PRO A 29 -4.06 2.94 -21.86
N THR A 30 -3.78 1.64 -21.83
CA THR A 30 -4.45 0.63 -21.02
C THR A 30 -4.16 0.76 -19.53
N GLU A 31 -2.96 1.17 -19.13
CA GLU A 31 -2.60 1.30 -17.70
C GLU A 31 -3.36 2.46 -17.06
N ASP A 32 -3.49 3.58 -17.77
CA ASP A 32 -4.23 4.77 -17.30
C ASP A 32 -5.73 4.47 -17.18
N ALA A 33 -6.30 3.69 -18.11
CA ALA A 33 -7.69 3.25 -18.05
C ALA A 33 -7.95 2.23 -16.91
N VAL A 34 -6.98 1.36 -16.61
CA VAL A 34 -7.07 0.38 -15.52
C VAL A 34 -6.91 1.06 -14.16
N LEU A 35 -5.92 1.95 -14.02
CA LEU A 35 -5.81 2.86 -12.88
C LEU A 35 -7.09 3.69 -12.74
N ALA A 36 -7.68 4.09 -13.88
CA ALA A 36 -8.93 4.83 -13.87
C ALA A 36 -10.12 4.07 -13.31
N ALA A 37 -10.25 2.82 -13.72
CA ALA A 37 -11.26 1.92 -13.20
C ALA A 37 -11.02 1.57 -11.71
N LEU A 38 -9.75 1.50 -11.28
CA LEU A 38 -9.38 1.23 -9.89
C LEU A 38 -9.71 2.41 -8.96
N TRP A 39 -9.44 3.66 -9.35
CA TRP A 39 -9.83 4.82 -8.54
C TRP A 39 -11.34 5.09 -8.56
N ALA A 40 -12.02 4.68 -9.64
CA ALA A 40 -13.49 4.76 -9.71
C ALA A 40 -14.19 3.68 -8.86
N LYS A 41 -13.49 2.62 -8.46
CA LYS A 41 -14.06 1.56 -7.61
C LYS A 41 -14.09 2.03 -6.16
N GLN A 42 -15.26 2.48 -5.73
CA GLN A 42 -15.47 2.86 -4.34
C GLN A 42 -15.42 1.62 -3.44
N ASN A 43 -14.30 1.46 -2.71
CA ASN A 43 -14.06 0.30 -1.84
C ASN A 43 -14.66 0.43 -0.43
N VAL A 44 -15.26 1.59 -0.11
CA VAL A 44 -15.84 1.88 1.21
C VAL A 44 -17.30 2.32 1.06
N ARG A 45 -18.20 1.64 1.76
CA ARG A 45 -19.63 1.98 1.83
C ARG A 45 -20.05 2.23 3.27
N VAL A 46 -20.84 3.28 3.51
CA VAL A 46 -21.47 3.50 4.81
C VAL A 46 -22.77 2.70 4.88
N LEU A 47 -22.94 1.91 5.94
CA LEU A 47 -24.16 1.14 6.16
C LEU A 47 -25.29 2.02 6.73
N PRO A 48 -26.56 1.71 6.39
CA PRO A 48 -27.72 2.45 6.91
C PRO A 48 -27.84 2.24 8.43
N GLY A 49 -28.17 3.32 9.16
CA GLY A 49 -28.18 3.33 10.62
C GLY A 49 -26.90 3.91 11.25
N SER A 50 -26.14 4.66 10.47
CA SER A 50 -25.07 5.54 10.94
C SER A 50 -25.67 6.84 11.49
N SER A 51 -25.25 7.23 12.69
CA SER A 51 -25.42 8.56 13.26
C SER A 51 -24.07 9.27 13.29
N ASP A 52 -24.06 10.59 13.53
CA ASP A 52 -22.82 11.39 13.51
C ASP A 52 -21.76 10.83 14.47
N THR A 53 -22.18 10.37 15.66
CA THR A 53 -21.29 9.80 16.69
C THR A 53 -21.03 8.30 16.53
N ALA A 54 -21.83 7.58 15.72
CA ALA A 54 -21.76 6.13 15.59
C ALA A 54 -22.04 5.68 14.15
N ALA A 55 -21.00 5.27 13.44
CA ALA A 55 -21.11 4.83 12.05
C ALA A 55 -20.59 3.39 11.86
N SER A 56 -21.21 2.70 10.89
CA SER A 56 -20.76 1.40 10.42
C SER A 56 -20.29 1.54 8.97
N PHE A 57 -19.04 1.14 8.71
CA PHE A 57 -18.39 1.16 7.41
C PHE A 57 -18.20 -0.26 6.91
N GLU A 58 -18.51 -0.52 5.64
CA GLU A 58 -18.24 -1.75 4.92
C GLU A 58 -17.07 -1.53 3.95
N PHE A 59 -16.01 -2.29 4.14
CA PHE A 59 -14.86 -2.36 3.25
C PHE A 59 -14.98 -3.59 2.36
N THR A 60 -14.83 -3.40 1.05
CA THR A 60 -14.79 -4.50 0.08
C THR A 60 -13.36 -4.94 -0.19
N ASN A 61 -13.14 -6.25 -0.35
CA ASN A 61 -11.83 -6.85 -0.61
C ASN A 61 -10.80 -6.67 0.52
N GLU A 62 -11.26 -6.50 1.76
CA GLU A 62 -10.41 -6.37 2.94
C GLU A 62 -10.74 -7.42 4.00
N ASP A 63 -9.75 -7.75 4.84
CA ASP A 63 -9.82 -8.85 5.80
C ASP A 63 -9.34 -8.46 7.21
N HIS A 64 -9.13 -9.49 8.06
CA HIS A 64 -8.66 -9.32 9.45
C HIS A 64 -7.35 -8.54 9.57
N THR A 65 -6.52 -8.51 8.53
CA THR A 65 -5.21 -7.84 8.54
C THR A 65 -5.41 -6.34 8.71
N LEU A 66 -6.16 -5.72 7.80
CA LEU A 66 -6.49 -4.29 7.89
C LEU A 66 -7.43 -4.02 9.06
N GLY A 67 -8.44 -4.87 9.27
CA GLY A 67 -9.43 -4.69 10.33
C GLY A 67 -8.82 -4.67 11.73
N ASN A 68 -7.91 -5.59 12.02
CA ASN A 68 -7.26 -5.65 13.33
C ASN A 68 -6.28 -4.49 13.55
N ALA A 69 -5.52 -4.12 12.51
CA ALA A 69 -4.61 -2.97 12.56
C ALA A 69 -5.39 -1.68 12.83
N LEU A 70 -6.43 -1.43 12.04
CA LEU A 70 -7.24 -0.22 12.15
C LEU A 70 -7.99 -0.15 13.49
N ARG A 71 -8.56 -1.28 13.94
CA ARG A 71 -9.17 -1.37 15.27
C ARG A 71 -8.19 -0.97 16.37
N TYR A 72 -6.95 -1.44 16.29
CA TYR A 72 -5.95 -1.16 17.33
C TYR A 72 -5.59 0.32 17.37
N ILE A 73 -5.37 0.96 16.22
CA ILE A 73 -5.02 2.38 16.13
C ILE A 73 -6.18 3.27 16.56
N ILE A 74 -7.39 3.03 16.06
CA ILE A 74 -8.56 3.84 16.40
C ILE A 74 -8.88 3.76 17.91
N MET A 75 -8.72 2.59 18.54
CA MET A 75 -8.89 2.43 19.99
C MET A 75 -7.84 3.19 20.84
N LYS A 76 -6.73 3.65 20.27
CA LYS A 76 -5.76 4.49 20.98
C LYS A 76 -6.22 5.93 21.11
N ASN A 77 -7.14 6.37 20.25
CA ASN A 77 -7.67 7.73 20.31
C ASN A 77 -8.65 7.85 21.50
N PRO A 78 -8.41 8.76 22.46
CA PRO A 78 -9.28 8.92 23.64
C PRO A 78 -10.71 9.37 23.29
N ASN A 79 -10.93 9.92 22.10
CA ASN A 79 -12.24 10.38 21.65
C ASN A 79 -13.14 9.22 21.16
N VAL A 80 -12.57 8.02 20.99
CA VAL A 80 -13.31 6.83 20.55
C VAL A 80 -13.75 6.03 21.78
N GLU A 81 -15.05 5.75 21.85
CA GLU A 81 -15.65 4.89 22.87
C GLU A 81 -15.51 3.41 22.50
N PHE A 82 -15.83 3.09 21.25
CA PHE A 82 -15.86 1.72 20.79
C PHE A 82 -15.44 1.62 19.33
N CYS A 83 -14.49 0.74 19.06
CA CYS A 83 -14.16 0.31 17.70
C CYS A 83 -14.11 -1.21 17.65
N GLY A 84 -14.87 -1.78 16.73
CA GLY A 84 -14.93 -3.22 16.47
C GLY A 84 -15.05 -3.51 14.99
N TYR A 85 -14.46 -4.62 14.56
CA TYR A 85 -14.63 -5.11 13.20
C TYR A 85 -15.22 -6.53 13.23
N SER A 86 -15.98 -6.87 12.20
CA SER A 86 -16.53 -8.21 12.01
C SER A 86 -16.53 -8.57 10.53
N ILE A 87 -16.24 -9.84 10.26
CA ILE A 87 -16.42 -10.43 8.93
C ILE A 87 -17.73 -11.22 8.99
N PRO A 88 -18.76 -10.84 8.21
CA PRO A 88 -20.06 -11.49 8.28
C PRO A 88 -19.99 -12.95 7.83
N HIS A 89 -19.14 -13.26 6.84
CA HIS A 89 -18.91 -14.61 6.38
C HIS A 89 -17.53 -14.73 5.69
N PRO A 90 -16.70 -15.74 6.00
CA PRO A 90 -15.34 -15.86 5.47
C PRO A 90 -15.25 -16.06 3.94
N SER A 91 -16.34 -16.52 3.31
CA SER A 91 -16.39 -16.68 1.85
C SER A 91 -16.73 -15.39 1.09
N GLU A 92 -17.13 -14.32 1.78
CA GLU A 92 -17.33 -13.02 1.17
C GLU A 92 -16.20 -12.09 1.61
N PRO A 93 -15.47 -11.46 0.67
CA PRO A 93 -14.40 -10.54 1.01
C PRO A 93 -15.00 -9.17 1.37
N LYS A 94 -15.73 -9.13 2.49
CA LYS A 94 -16.34 -7.93 3.05
C LYS A 94 -16.01 -7.86 4.52
N MET A 95 -15.59 -6.68 4.96
CA MET A 95 -15.29 -6.39 6.35
C MET A 95 -16.16 -5.23 6.82
N ASN A 96 -16.81 -5.39 7.95
CA ASN A 96 -17.59 -4.33 8.58
C ASN A 96 -16.83 -3.78 9.77
N ILE A 97 -16.67 -2.47 9.84
CA ILE A 97 -16.08 -1.76 10.98
C ILE A 97 -17.14 -0.85 11.58
N ARG A 98 -17.33 -0.93 12.89
CA ARG A 98 -18.23 -0.06 13.63
C ARG A 98 -17.43 0.78 14.61
N ILE A 99 -17.61 2.10 14.50
CA ILE A 99 -16.94 3.11 15.33
C ILE A 99 -18.03 3.87 16.08
N GLN A 100 -17.82 4.06 17.38
CA GLN A 100 -18.61 4.91 18.25
C GLN A 100 -17.66 5.85 18.97
N THR A 101 -17.97 7.13 18.94
CA THR A 101 -17.16 8.23 19.48
C THR A 101 -17.92 8.93 20.58
N TYR A 102 -17.20 9.41 21.61
CA TYR A 102 -17.79 10.23 22.67
C TYR A 102 -18.11 11.64 22.15
N GLU A 103 -17.13 12.22 21.47
CA GLU A 103 -17.19 13.57 20.89
C GLU A 103 -16.60 13.54 19.48
N GLY A 104 -17.18 14.33 18.58
CA GLY A 104 -16.79 14.40 17.17
C GLY A 104 -17.58 13.45 16.27
N THR A 105 -17.18 13.39 15.00
CA THR A 105 -17.82 12.50 14.03
C THR A 105 -17.06 11.18 13.91
N ALA A 106 -17.79 10.08 13.73
CA ALA A 106 -17.19 8.77 13.46
C ALA A 106 -16.36 8.74 12.16
N PHE A 107 -16.62 9.67 11.24
CA PHE A 107 -15.84 9.86 10.01
C PHE A 107 -14.46 10.45 10.29
N GLU A 108 -14.37 11.53 11.07
CA GLU A 108 -13.08 12.13 11.47
C GLU A 108 -12.23 11.14 12.25
N ALA A 109 -12.85 10.32 13.11
CA ALA A 109 -12.13 9.28 13.85
C ALA A 109 -11.56 8.18 12.92
N LEU A 110 -12.26 7.87 11.82
CA LEU A 110 -11.79 6.91 10.82
C LEU A 110 -10.64 7.50 10.00
N GLU A 111 -10.79 8.73 9.51
CA GLU A 111 -9.77 9.45 8.73
C GLU A 111 -8.47 9.56 9.52
N LYS A 112 -8.56 10.09 10.75
CA LYS A 112 -7.40 10.17 11.65
C LYS A 112 -6.79 8.80 11.94
N GLY A 113 -7.61 7.76 12.11
CA GLY A 113 -7.11 6.41 12.35
C GLY A 113 -6.35 5.80 11.18
N LEU A 114 -6.68 6.19 9.95
CA LEU A 114 -5.95 5.80 8.74
C LEU A 114 -4.63 6.58 8.64
N ASP A 115 -4.64 7.88 8.89
CA ASP A 115 -3.44 8.71 8.91
C ASP A 115 -2.42 8.23 9.95
N ASP A 116 -2.88 7.98 11.19
CA ASP A 116 -2.04 7.46 12.27
C ASP A 116 -1.42 6.08 11.92
N LEU A 117 -2.13 5.26 11.11
CA LEU A 117 -1.62 3.96 10.64
C LEU A 117 -0.54 4.12 9.57
N MET A 118 -0.68 5.10 8.66
CA MET A 118 0.32 5.42 7.65
C MET A 118 1.60 5.94 8.31
N ASP A 119 1.47 6.89 9.24
CA ASP A 119 2.59 7.45 9.99
C ASP A 119 3.38 6.36 10.76
N LEU A 120 2.66 5.39 11.32
CA LEU A 120 3.30 4.24 11.98
C LEU A 120 4.12 3.41 10.99
N CYS A 121 3.56 3.12 9.82
CA CYS A 121 4.25 2.36 8.78
C CYS A 121 5.53 3.07 8.32
N ASP A 122 5.47 4.39 8.15
CA ASP A 122 6.61 5.20 7.73
C ASP A 122 7.75 5.17 8.75
N VAL A 123 7.43 5.35 10.04
CA VAL A 123 8.43 5.29 11.11
C VAL A 123 9.06 3.90 11.24
N VAL A 124 8.27 2.84 11.04
CA VAL A 124 8.77 1.45 11.05
C VAL A 124 9.69 1.21 9.86
N ALA A 125 9.30 1.66 8.67
CA ALA A 125 10.09 1.51 7.45
C ALA A 125 11.42 2.27 7.54
N GLU A 126 11.40 3.51 7.99
CA GLU A 126 12.60 4.35 8.15
C GLU A 126 13.62 3.68 9.10
N LYS A 127 13.16 3.27 10.29
CA LYS A 127 14.03 2.60 11.27
C LYS A 127 14.56 1.27 10.75
N PHE A 128 13.71 0.49 10.08
CA PHE A 128 14.12 -0.80 9.52
C PHE A 128 15.18 -0.63 8.43
N VAL A 129 14.98 0.31 7.51
CA VAL A 129 15.93 0.59 6.42
C VAL A 129 17.25 1.13 6.99
N GLY A 130 17.19 2.05 7.94
CA GLY A 130 18.37 2.61 8.60
C GLY A 130 19.24 1.55 9.28
N GLU A 131 18.63 0.65 10.06
CA GLU A 131 19.36 -0.44 10.73
C GLU A 131 19.87 -1.49 9.73
N ARG A 132 19.09 -1.81 8.69
CA ARG A 132 19.51 -2.73 7.62
C ARG A 132 20.75 -2.23 6.90
N GLU A 133 20.81 -0.93 6.58
CA GLU A 133 21.98 -0.31 5.94
C GLU A 133 23.19 -0.22 6.90
N ALA A 134 22.96 0.02 8.18
CA ALA A 134 24.02 -0.02 9.19
C ALA A 134 24.63 -1.43 9.29
N PHE A 135 23.79 -2.47 9.29
CA PHE A 135 24.24 -3.86 9.31
C PHE A 135 24.99 -4.28 8.05
N GLY A 136 24.50 -3.89 6.86
CA GLY A 136 25.16 -4.22 5.58
C GLY A 136 26.50 -3.52 5.34
N ARG A 137 26.87 -2.53 6.19
CA ARG A 137 28.18 -1.86 6.17
C ARG A 137 29.21 -2.48 7.13
N GLN A 138 28.81 -3.47 7.95
CA GLN A 138 29.73 -4.30 8.76
C GLN A 138 30.19 -5.53 7.98
#